data_AF-A0A6J4SAD3-F1
#
_entry.id   AF-A0A6J4SAD3-F1
#
_cell.length_a   1.000
_cell.length_b   1.000
_cell.length_c   1.000
_cell.angle_alpha   90.00
_cell.angle_beta   90.00
_cell.angle_gamma   90.00
#
_symmetry.space_group_name_H-M   'P 1'
#
loop_
_entity.id
_entity.type
_entity.pdbx_description
1 polymer ?
#
loop_
_entity_poly.entity_id
_entity_poly.type
_entity_poly.pdbx_seq_one_letter_code
_entity_poly.pdbx_strand_id
1 'polypeptide(L)' 'MPDPLPTGNDSDALVPARGLNLAGLLAELERLDGVEEADVVRAALAGGVPEEVVLEELRREVGRRLARTDAFYDQTQW' A
#
# COMPACT_ATOMS: atom_id res chain seq x y z
N MET A 1 28.58 -17.96 -6.05
CA MET A 1 28.19 -16.77 -5.26
C MET A 1 26.74 -16.52 -5.58
N PRO A 2 25.77 -16.72 -4.67
CA PRO A 2 24.40 -16.29 -4.94
C PRO A 2 24.37 -14.75 -5.04
N ASP A 3 23.65 -14.24 -6.02
CA ASP A 3 23.38 -12.81 -6.20
C ASP A 3 22.85 -12.20 -4.89
N PRO A 4 23.23 -10.96 -4.53
CA PRO A 4 22.55 -10.24 -3.48
C PRO A 4 21.10 -10.02 -3.92
N LEU A 5 20.16 -10.49 -3.09
CA LEU A 5 18.74 -10.17 -3.23
C LEU A 5 18.59 -8.65 -3.42
N PRO A 6 17.68 -8.18 -4.30
CA PRO A 6 17.36 -6.77 -4.34
C PRO A 6 16.82 -6.39 -2.96
N THR A 7 17.65 -5.69 -2.16
CA THR A 7 17.20 -4.85 -1.06
C THR A 7 16.45 -3.70 -1.72
N GLY A 8 15.24 -4.00 -2.19
CA GLY A 8 14.27 -3.02 -2.65
C GLY A 8 14.16 -1.99 -1.53
N ASN A 9 14.61 -0.79 -1.81
CA ASN A 9 14.44 0.33 -0.91
C ASN A 9 12.93 0.62 -0.91
N ASP A 10 12.18 -0.01 0.01
CA ASP A 10 10.73 0.19 0.23
C ASP A 10 10.35 1.68 0.43
N SER A 11 11.37 2.52 0.61
CA SER A 11 11.29 3.97 0.75
C SER A 11 10.69 4.71 -0.45
N ASP A 12 10.77 4.17 -1.68
CA ASP A 12 10.19 4.79 -2.89
C ASP A 12 8.76 4.33 -3.20
N ALA A 13 8.35 3.15 -2.72
CA ALA A 13 7.01 2.62 -2.91
C ALA A 13 5.92 3.50 -2.26
N LEU A 14 6.30 4.31 -1.27
CA LEU A 14 5.41 5.21 -0.54
C LEU A 14 5.23 6.59 -1.20
N VAL A 15 6.00 6.93 -2.25
CA VAL A 15 5.95 8.26 -2.89
C VAL A 15 4.54 8.61 -3.37
N PRO A 16 3.75 7.72 -4.02
CA PRO A 16 2.40 8.04 -4.45
C PRO A 16 1.41 8.18 -3.26
N ALA A 17 1.61 7.41 -2.19
CA ALA A 17 0.73 7.37 -1.03
C ALA A 17 0.98 8.52 -0.02
N ARG A 18 2.14 9.19 -0.07
CA ARG A 18 2.58 10.20 0.90
C ARG A 18 1.70 11.46 0.96
N GLY A 19 0.96 11.77 -0.11
CA GLY A 19 0.09 12.96 -0.18
C GLY A 19 -1.39 12.70 0.08
N LEU A 20 -1.80 11.44 0.24
CA LEU A 20 -3.20 11.08 0.39
C LEU A 20 -3.64 11.11 1.86
N ASN A 21 -4.86 11.60 2.08
CA ASN A 21 -5.57 11.49 3.35
C ASN A 21 -6.19 10.09 3.50
N LEU A 22 -6.77 9.78 4.66
CA LEU A 22 -7.38 8.47 4.94
C LEU A 22 -8.35 8.02 3.84
N ALA A 23 -9.25 8.91 3.42
CA ALA A 23 -10.25 8.60 2.39
C ALA A 23 -9.60 8.30 1.03
N GLY A 24 -8.59 9.10 0.64
CA GLY A 24 -7.85 8.88 -0.59
C GLY A 24 -7.06 7.57 -0.57
N LEU A 25 -6.46 7.21 0.56
CA LEU A 25 -5.75 5.95 0.72
C LEU A 25 -6.68 4.74 0.68
N LEU A 26 -7.88 4.83 1.27
CA LEU A 26 -8.88 3.77 1.20
C LEU A 26 -9.39 3.56 -0.23
N ALA A 27 -9.68 4.65 -0.95
CA ALA A 27 -10.10 4.58 -2.34
C ALA A 27 -9.00 3.97 -3.23
N GLU A 28 -7.74 4.34 -2.98
CA GLU A 28 -6.59 3.78 -3.71
C GLU A 28 -6.40 2.29 -3.41
N LEU A 29 -6.58 1.88 -2.15
CA LEU A 29 -6.53 0.47 -1.76
C LEU A 29 -7.63 -0.34 -2.46
N GLU A 30 -8.86 0.17 -2.52
CA GLU A 30 -9.96 -0.48 -3.25
C GLU A 30 -9.68 -0.59 -4.75
N ARG A 31 -9.10 0.45 -5.36
CA ARG A 31 -8.66 0.45 -6.76
C ARG A 31 -7.60 -0.62 -7.05
N LEU A 32 -6.81 -0.98 -6.04
CA LEU A 32 -5.76 -2.01 -6.09
C LEU A 32 -6.28 -3.38 -5.59
N ASP A 33 -7.57 -3.66 -5.84
CA ASP A 33 -8.25 -4.90 -5.45
C ASP A 33 -8.18 -5.18 -3.93
N GLY A 34 -8.16 -4.15 -3.09
CA GLY A 34 -8.02 -4.23 -1.63
C GLY A 34 -9.29 -3.93 -0.85
N VAL A 35 -10.45 -4.30 -1.40
CA VAL A 35 -11.76 -4.03 -0.77
C VAL A 35 -11.87 -4.67 0.61
N GLU A 36 -11.41 -5.91 0.77
CA GLU A 36 -11.44 -6.62 2.06
C GLU A 36 -10.54 -5.91 3.09
N GLU A 37 -9.34 -5.48 2.70
CA GLU A 37 -8.46 -4.73 3.60
C GLU A 37 -8.98 -3.32 3.93
N ALA A 38 -9.67 -2.66 2.99
CA ALA A 38 -10.36 -1.40 3.26
C ALA A 38 -11.46 -1.57 4.33
N ASP A 39 -12.18 -2.68 4.29
CA ASP A 39 -13.18 -3.02 5.31
C ASP A 39 -12.56 -3.33 6.68
N VAL A 40 -11.41 -4.01 6.71
CA VAL A 40 -10.63 -4.21 7.94
C VAL A 40 -10.20 -2.87 8.54
N VAL A 41 -9.74 -1.92 7.72
CA VAL A 41 -9.36 -0.58 8.19
C VAL A 41 -10.56 0.17 8.77
N ARG A 42 -11.72 0.12 8.09
CA ARG A 42 -12.96 0.72 8.60
C ARG A 42 -13.39 0.10 9.92
N ALA A 43 -13.30 -1.23 10.04
CA ALA A 43 -13.60 -1.95 11.27
C ALA A 43 -12.63 -1.58 12.41
N ALA A 44 -11.34 -1.42 12.12
CA ALA A 44 -10.33 -1.01 13.09
C ALA A 44 -10.62 0.39 13.66
N LEU A 45 -10.95 1.34 12.79
CA LEU A 45 -11.35 2.70 13.20
C LEU A 45 -12.63 2.68 14.04
N ALA A 46 -13.65 1.92 13.61
CA ALA A 46 -14.88 1.74 14.38
C ALA A 46 -14.65 1.07 15.75
N GLY A 47 -13.63 0.21 15.84
CA GLY A 47 -13.17 -0.43 17.07
C GLY A 47 -12.33 0.48 17.97
N GLY A 48 -12.05 1.72 17.56
CA GLY A 48 -11.29 2.69 18.35
C GLY A 48 -9.77 2.61 18.19
N VAL A 49 -9.27 1.92 17.16
CA VAL A 49 -7.84 1.98 16.83
C VAL A 49 -7.48 3.43 16.46
N PRO A 50 -6.38 4.00 17.00
CA PRO A 50 -5.97 5.35 16.68
C PRO A 50 -5.77 5.56 15.17
N GLU A 51 -6.32 6.64 14.63
CA GLU A 51 -6.24 6.98 13.21
C GLU A 51 -4.79 7.09 12.72
N GLU A 52 -3.88 7.60 13.54
CA GLU A 52 -2.45 7.71 13.23
C GLU A 52 -1.80 6.34 12.93
N VAL A 53 -2.16 5.31 13.70
CA VAL A 53 -1.65 3.94 13.52
C VAL A 53 -2.23 3.35 12.23
N VAL A 54 -3.53 3.55 12.02
CA VAL A 54 -4.22 3.10 10.80
C VAL A 54 -3.63 3.75 9.56
N LEU A 55 -3.38 5.05 9.59
CA LEU A 55 -2.82 5.81 8.48
C LEU A 55 -1.41 5.33 8.10
N GLU A 56 -0.56 5.01 9.08
CA GLU A 56 0.78 4.50 8.80
C GLU A 56 0.74 3.14 8.10
N GLU A 57 -0.05 2.20 8.63
CA GLU A 57 -0.15 0.85 8.06
C GLU A 57 -0.86 0.85 6.70
N LEU A 58 -1.89 1.69 6.54
CA LEU A 58 -2.58 1.85 5.27
C LEU A 58 -1.66 2.42 4.18
N ARG A 59 -0.82 3.41 4.50
CA ARG A 59 0.19 3.93 3.56
C ARG A 59 1.17 2.85 3.13
N ARG A 60 1.64 2.02 4.07
CA ARG A 60 2.55 0.90 3.80
C ARG A 60 1.92 -0.12 2.87
N GLU A 61 0.68 -0.51 3.10
CA GLU A 61 0.00 -1.49 2.25
C GLU A 61 -0.26 -0.97 0.84
N VAL A 62 -0.76 0.27 0.71
CA VAL A 62 -0.95 0.91 -0.59
C VAL A 62 0.37 0.98 -1.35
N GLY A 63 1.47 1.39 -0.69
CA GLY A 63 2.79 1.43 -1.31
C GLY A 63 3.28 0.07 -1.78
N ARG A 64 3.14 -0.99 -0.95
CA ARG A 64 3.49 -2.36 -1.35
C ARG A 64 2.72 -2.84 -2.57
N ARG A 65 1.42 -2.55 -2.65
CA ARG A 65 0.59 -2.95 -3.80
C ARG A 65 0.96 -2.20 -5.06
N LEU A 66 1.18 -0.88 -4.98
CA LEU A 66 1.63 -0.08 -6.11
C LEU A 66 2.95 -0.60 -6.68
N ALA A 67 3.95 -0.85 -5.83
CA ALA A 67 5.23 -1.41 -6.27
C ALA A 67 5.07 -2.78 -6.94
N ARG A 68 4.15 -3.62 -6.46
CA ARG A 68 3.84 -4.92 -7.08
C ARG A 68 3.16 -4.76 -8.44
N THR A 69 2.21 -3.84 -8.56
CA THR A 69 1.50 -3.55 -9.80
C THR A 69 2.45 -3.00 -10.86
N ASP A 70 3.32 -2.06 -10.51
CA ASP A 70 4.33 -1.51 -11.42
C ASP A 70 5.29 -2.61 -11.92
N ALA A 71 5.80 -3.45 -11.01
CA ALA A 71 6.66 -4.58 -11.36
C ALA A 71 5.97 -5.61 -12.28
N PHE A 72 4.65 -5.79 -12.15
CA PHE A 72 3.87 -6.66 -13.03
C PHE A 72 3.78 -6.08 -14.46
N TYR A 73 3.52 -4.78 -14.59
CA TYR A 73 3.46 -4.14 -15.91
C TYR A 73 4.80 -4.19 -16.64
N ASP A 74 5.91 -3.96 -15.95
CA ASP A 74 7.26 -4.06 -16.54
C ASP A 74 7.60 -5.47 -17.05
N GLN A 75 7.11 -6.51 -16.37
CA GLN A 75 7.37 -7.91 -16.77
C GLN A 75 6.50 -8.39 -17.94
N THR A 76 5.38 -7.73 -18.21
CA THR A 76 4.39 -8.17 -19.22
C THR A 76 4.56 -7.46 -20.57
N GLN A 77 5.51 -6.53 -20.71
CA GLN A 77 5.78 -5.76 -21.94
C GLN A 77 6.73 -6.44 -22.97
N TRP A 78 6.91 -7.76 -22.93
CA TRP A 78 7.77 -8.51 -23.87
C TRP A 78 6.99 -9.27 -24.94
#